data_AF-A0AAN7SWD2-F1
#
_entry.id   AF-A0AAN7SWD2-F1
#
_cell.length_a   1.000
_cell.length_b   1.000
_cell.length_c   1.000
_cell.angle_alpha   90.00
_cell.angle_beta   90.00
_cell.angle_gamma   90.00
#
_symmetry.space_group_name_H-M   'P 1'
#
loop_
_entity.id
_entity.type
_entity.pdbx_description
1 polymer ?
#
loop_
_entity_poly.entity_id
_entity_poly.type
_entity_poly.pdbx_seq_one_letter_code
_entity_poly.pdbx_strand_id
1 'polypeptide(L)'
;MAYSDSSDTFCTPIIRYYADIRPYAPISATIHLNPPKREGEQLPLIHTLPIELQESIRRYVRKPDRFMALASAVLKYTFIHKTARIPWSEVKISRTPKPHSRPYWNPPEHWCQRGFEGLEFNVSHQAGLVVLVGARTANRPRDARVDDLAQINVRTSAVINPDPTAVAEAESEIDEDEPEDVRIGVDVACTWEPPRTPDLCTQEKLEEWVDVFAEMFSKEEQHDMIHTPVSGLHGMTVSDQKARRFYVYWALKEAYIKMVGEGLLAPWLRELEFKDVPVPPRVEVNKPEAWKLLTDEQTAKLGVAFRGRKIAHTMHTTIEAFEDTFVVATMTRGVVDQSQSETRWEKIDLSGDIELCATGRCHCLDQ
;
A
#
# COMPACT_ATOMS: atom_id res chain seq x y z
N MET A 1 37.29 -22.85 -3.09
CA MET A 1 36.09 -23.08 -2.27
C MET A 1 35.06 -22.07 -2.72
N ALA A 2 34.00 -22.55 -3.37
CA ALA A 2 32.92 -21.70 -3.85
C ALA A 2 32.10 -21.23 -2.64
N TYR A 3 31.91 -19.92 -2.52
CA TYR A 3 30.89 -19.37 -1.62
C TYR A 3 29.53 -19.71 -2.22
N SER A 4 28.71 -20.45 -1.47
CA SER A 4 27.30 -20.65 -1.77
C SER A 4 26.57 -19.35 -1.49
N ASP A 5 26.13 -18.69 -2.55
CA ASP A 5 25.22 -17.56 -2.52
C ASP A 5 23.80 -18.13 -2.32
N SER A 6 23.30 -18.15 -1.08
CA SER A 6 21.96 -18.65 -0.77
C SER A 6 21.25 -17.76 0.24
N SER A 7 21.04 -16.49 -0.11
CA SER A 7 19.85 -15.80 0.39
C SER A 7 18.70 -16.12 -0.58
N ASP A 8 18.00 -17.24 -0.34
CA ASP A 8 16.85 -17.66 -1.14
C ASP A 8 15.69 -16.67 -0.92
N THR A 9 15.74 -15.51 -1.58
CA THR A 9 14.67 -14.52 -1.52
C THR A 9 13.43 -15.11 -2.17
N PHE A 10 12.31 -15.14 -1.44
CA PHE A 10 11.08 -15.77 -1.93
C PHE A 10 10.58 -15.07 -3.19
N CYS A 11 10.59 -15.80 -4.31
CA CYS A 11 10.17 -15.24 -5.58
C CYS A 11 8.73 -15.65 -5.88
N THR A 12 7.85 -14.68 -6.10
CA THR A 12 6.47 -14.95 -6.49
C THR A 12 5.90 -13.76 -7.28
N PRO A 13 4.93 -13.97 -8.19
CA PRO A 13 4.27 -12.85 -8.85
C PRO A 13 3.59 -11.94 -7.83
N ILE A 14 3.86 -10.63 -7.89
CA ILE A 14 3.10 -9.64 -7.14
C ILE A 14 1.87 -9.25 -7.97
N ILE A 15 0.71 -9.50 -7.40
CA ILE A 15 -0.59 -9.20 -8.01
C ILE A 15 -1.02 -7.79 -7.60
N ARG A 16 -1.42 -6.98 -8.58
CA ARG A 16 -1.90 -5.61 -8.34
C ARG A 16 -3.26 -5.43 -8.98
N TYR A 17 -4.24 -5.11 -8.15
CA TYR A 17 -5.61 -4.82 -8.59
C TYR A 17 -5.98 -3.38 -8.28
N TYR A 18 -6.74 -2.77 -9.17
CA TYR A 18 -7.38 -1.49 -8.86
C TYR A 18 -8.85 -1.48 -9.26
N ALA A 19 -9.62 -0.66 -8.57
CA ALA A 19 -11.00 -0.36 -8.91
C ALA A 19 -11.18 1.16 -8.89
N ASP A 20 -11.74 1.70 -9.98
CA ASP A 20 -12.11 3.10 -10.07
C ASP A 20 -13.62 3.23 -9.83
N ILE A 21 -13.98 3.84 -8.70
CA ILE A 21 -15.39 4.05 -8.33
C ILE A 21 -15.92 5.44 -8.72
N ARG A 22 -15.11 6.31 -9.32
CA ARG A 22 -15.52 7.66 -9.75
C ARG A 22 -16.71 7.63 -10.74
N PRO A 23 -16.83 6.64 -11.68
CA PRO A 23 -18.02 6.51 -12.51
C PRO A 23 -19.31 6.21 -11.72
N TYR A 24 -19.20 5.50 -10.59
CA TYR A 24 -20.34 5.11 -9.76
C TYR A 24 -20.72 6.20 -8.73
N ALA A 25 -19.72 6.91 -8.21
CA ALA A 25 -19.87 7.97 -7.21
C ALA A 25 -18.90 9.13 -7.51
N PRO A 26 -19.25 10.02 -8.45
CA PRO A 26 -18.39 11.14 -8.82
C PRO A 26 -18.22 12.11 -7.64
N ILE A 27 -16.99 12.55 -7.41
CA ILE A 27 -16.60 13.41 -6.27
C ILE A 27 -17.36 14.74 -6.27
N SER A 28 -17.70 15.27 -7.46
CA SER A 28 -18.48 16.51 -7.63
C SER A 28 -19.90 16.44 -7.06
N ALA A 29 -20.48 15.24 -6.91
CA ALA A 29 -21.82 15.06 -6.33
C ALA A 29 -21.87 15.35 -4.81
N THR A 30 -20.72 15.60 -4.17
CA THR A 30 -20.59 15.76 -2.71
C THR A 30 -20.63 17.22 -2.24
N ILE A 31 -20.74 18.20 -3.15
CA ILE A 31 -20.83 19.64 -2.79
C ILE A 31 -22.25 20.02 -2.31
N HIS A 32 -23.25 19.18 -2.55
CA HIS A 32 -24.58 19.40 -1.99
C HIS A 32 -24.63 19.01 -0.51
N LEU A 33 -24.84 20.01 0.36
CA LEU A 33 -25.01 19.91 1.82
C LEU A 33 -26.18 19.01 2.28
N ASN A 34 -26.96 18.48 1.33
CA ASN A 34 -28.04 17.52 1.58
C ASN A 34 -27.76 16.23 0.80
N PRO A 35 -27.33 15.13 1.45
CA PRO A 35 -27.17 13.86 0.76
C PRO A 35 -28.53 13.43 0.21
N PRO A 36 -28.62 12.99 -1.08
CA PRO A 36 -29.85 12.41 -1.59
C PRO A 36 -30.26 11.23 -0.71
N LYS A 37 -31.58 11.01 -0.56
CA LYS A 37 -32.15 9.89 0.20
C LYS A 37 -31.47 8.58 -0.23
N ARG A 38 -31.19 7.71 0.74
CA ARG A 38 -30.53 6.39 0.57
C ARG A 38 -31.32 5.38 -0.30
N GLU A 39 -32.48 5.77 -0.81
CA GLU A 39 -33.42 4.89 -1.50
C GLU A 39 -32.98 4.67 -2.95
N GLY A 40 -32.68 3.42 -3.31
CA GLY A 40 -32.37 3.00 -4.69
C GLY A 40 -30.89 2.89 -5.05
N GLU A 41 -29.96 3.12 -4.11
CA GLU A 41 -28.52 2.91 -4.38
C GLU A 41 -28.20 1.41 -4.48
N GLN A 42 -28.00 0.93 -5.70
CA GLN A 42 -27.53 -0.43 -5.95
C GLN A 42 -26.02 -0.48 -5.76
N LEU A 43 -25.58 -1.17 -4.70
CA LEU A 43 -24.18 -1.52 -4.46
C LEU A 43 -23.90 -2.86 -5.15
N PRO A 44 -23.12 -2.89 -6.25
CA PRO A 44 -22.84 -4.13 -6.98
C PRO A 44 -22.22 -5.19 -6.08
N LEU A 45 -22.60 -6.45 -6.27
CA LEU A 45 -22.03 -7.61 -5.54
C LEU A 45 -22.10 -7.57 -4.02
N ILE A 46 -22.71 -6.55 -3.39
CA ILE A 46 -22.75 -6.48 -1.91
C ILE A 46 -23.40 -7.71 -1.28
N HIS A 47 -24.39 -8.30 -1.97
CA HIS A 47 -25.10 -9.48 -1.50
C HIS A 47 -24.24 -10.74 -1.45
N THR A 48 -23.08 -10.76 -2.12
CA THR A 48 -22.13 -11.89 -2.11
C THR A 48 -21.16 -11.82 -0.94
N LEU A 49 -21.16 -10.72 -0.18
CA LEU A 49 -20.34 -10.53 1.01
C LEU A 49 -21.09 -10.97 2.28
N PRO A 50 -20.39 -11.35 3.37
CA PRO A 50 -21.01 -11.67 4.65
C PRO A 50 -21.87 -10.51 5.19
N ILE A 51 -23.01 -10.83 5.82
CA ILE A 51 -24.00 -9.84 6.31
C ILE A 51 -23.34 -8.73 7.14
N GLU A 52 -22.46 -9.08 8.07
CA GLU A 52 -21.73 -8.13 8.91
C GLU A 52 -20.92 -7.11 8.09
N LEU A 53 -20.29 -7.58 7.00
CA LEU A 53 -19.52 -6.72 6.10
C LEU A 53 -20.47 -5.84 5.27
N GLN A 54 -21.61 -6.37 4.83
CA GLN A 54 -22.62 -5.58 4.13
C GLN A 54 -23.17 -4.45 5.01
N GLU A 55 -23.49 -4.75 6.26
CA GLU A 55 -23.93 -3.77 7.25
C GLU A 55 -22.85 -2.71 7.49
N SER A 56 -21.59 -3.14 7.64
CA SER A 56 -20.47 -2.22 7.81
C SER A 56 -20.30 -1.27 6.63
N ILE A 57 -20.38 -1.77 5.40
CA ILE A 57 -20.33 -0.94 4.18
C ILE A 57 -21.51 0.03 4.14
N ARG A 58 -22.73 -0.42 4.45
CA ARG A 58 -23.94 0.43 4.43
C ARG A 58 -23.94 1.53 5.49
N ARG A 59 -23.12 1.42 6.54
CA ARG A 59 -23.01 2.46 7.60
C ARG A 59 -22.31 3.74 7.12
N TYR A 60 -21.48 3.69 6.08
CA TYR A 60 -20.83 4.90 5.58
C TYR A 60 -21.86 5.91 5.08
N VAL A 61 -21.74 7.16 5.56
CA VAL A 61 -22.73 8.22 5.29
C VAL A 61 -22.61 8.73 3.85
N ARG A 62 -21.38 8.91 3.35
CA ARG A 62 -21.14 9.45 2.00
C ARG A 62 -21.14 8.32 0.96
N LYS A 63 -21.72 8.59 -0.21
CA LYS A 63 -21.78 7.65 -1.33
C LYS A 63 -20.38 7.17 -1.78
N PRO A 64 -19.39 8.07 -2.00
CA PRO A 64 -18.05 7.63 -2.38
C PRO A 64 -17.42 6.69 -1.34
N ASP A 65 -17.61 6.96 -0.05
CA ASP A 65 -17.06 6.14 1.03
C ASP A 65 -17.69 4.72 1.04
N ARG A 66 -18.99 4.59 0.77
CA ARG A 66 -19.65 3.28 0.60
C ARG A 66 -19.06 2.49 -0.57
N PHE A 67 -18.90 3.12 -1.72
CA PHE A 67 -18.33 2.48 -2.91
C PHE A 67 -16.86 2.13 -2.74
N MET A 68 -16.05 2.98 -2.10
CA MET A 68 -14.66 2.66 -1.77
C MET A 68 -14.56 1.49 -0.78
N ALA A 69 -15.42 1.46 0.25
CA ALA A 69 -15.46 0.35 1.19
C ALA A 69 -15.89 -0.97 0.52
N LEU A 70 -16.87 -0.92 -0.38
CA LEU A 70 -17.30 -2.05 -1.20
C LEU A 70 -16.17 -2.52 -2.12
N ALA A 71 -15.55 -1.63 -2.87
CA ALA A 71 -14.44 -1.94 -3.77
C ALA A 71 -13.27 -2.57 -2.99
N SER A 72 -12.89 -2.00 -1.84
CA SER A 72 -11.87 -2.58 -0.96
C SER A 72 -12.21 -4.02 -0.56
N ALA A 73 -13.46 -4.28 -0.17
CA ALA A 73 -13.91 -5.64 0.16
C ALA A 73 -13.83 -6.58 -1.05
N VAL A 74 -14.38 -6.18 -2.20
CA VAL A 74 -14.38 -6.96 -3.43
C VAL A 74 -12.98 -7.26 -3.91
N LEU A 75 -12.05 -6.30 -3.92
CA LEU A 75 -10.66 -6.53 -4.31
C LEU A 75 -9.98 -7.58 -3.41
N LYS A 76 -10.17 -7.50 -2.09
CA LYS A 76 -9.60 -8.49 -1.16
C LYS A 76 -10.18 -9.89 -1.40
N TYR A 77 -11.49 -10.00 -1.56
CA TYR A 77 -12.15 -11.28 -1.86
C TYR A 77 -11.67 -11.84 -3.20
N THR A 78 -11.54 -10.99 -4.22
CA THR A 78 -11.03 -11.35 -5.54
C THR A 78 -9.62 -11.93 -5.45
N PHE A 79 -8.71 -11.22 -4.76
CA PHE A 79 -7.34 -11.66 -4.55
C PHE A 79 -7.28 -13.00 -3.82
N ILE A 80 -7.98 -13.15 -2.69
CA ILE A 80 -7.96 -14.40 -1.92
C ILE A 80 -8.56 -15.55 -2.75
N HIS A 81 -9.72 -15.33 -3.37
CA HIS A 81 -10.41 -16.34 -4.18
C HIS A 81 -9.54 -16.83 -5.35
N LYS A 82 -9.02 -15.90 -6.16
CA LYS A 82 -8.22 -16.23 -7.36
C LYS A 82 -6.86 -16.84 -6.98
N THR A 83 -6.20 -16.31 -5.96
CA THR A 83 -4.82 -16.70 -5.61
C THR A 83 -4.80 -17.96 -4.74
N ALA A 84 -5.63 -18.05 -3.70
CA ALA A 84 -5.71 -19.23 -2.81
C ALA A 84 -6.66 -20.33 -3.31
N ARG A 85 -7.33 -20.12 -4.46
CA ARG A 85 -8.27 -21.09 -5.06
C ARG A 85 -9.30 -21.61 -4.06
N ILE A 86 -9.86 -20.70 -3.26
CA ILE A 86 -10.88 -21.00 -2.25
C ILE A 86 -12.24 -20.47 -2.74
N PRO A 87 -13.37 -21.17 -2.53
CA PRO A 87 -14.69 -20.64 -2.88
C PRO A 87 -14.93 -19.25 -2.31
N TRP A 88 -15.50 -18.35 -3.10
CA TRP A 88 -15.77 -16.96 -2.68
C TRP A 88 -16.56 -16.89 -1.37
N SER A 89 -17.55 -17.75 -1.21
CA SER A 89 -18.39 -17.87 -0.01
C SER A 89 -17.63 -18.31 1.25
N GLU A 90 -16.44 -18.90 1.09
CA GLU A 90 -15.61 -19.38 2.20
C GLU A 90 -14.50 -18.40 2.58
N VAL A 91 -14.32 -17.32 1.82
CA VAL A 91 -13.35 -16.27 2.16
C VAL A 91 -13.75 -15.57 3.46
N LYS A 92 -12.89 -15.71 4.48
CA LYS A 92 -13.02 -15.06 5.79
C LYS A 92 -11.80 -14.20 6.08
N ILE A 93 -11.99 -12.88 6.13
CA ILE A 93 -10.91 -11.92 6.40
C ILE A 93 -10.95 -11.51 7.87
N SER A 94 -9.83 -11.70 8.56
CA SER A 94 -9.63 -11.31 9.95
C SER A 94 -8.89 -9.96 10.02
N ARG A 95 -8.83 -9.37 11.22
CA ARG A 95 -8.09 -8.12 11.46
C ARG A 95 -7.19 -8.25 12.66
N THR A 96 -5.99 -7.66 12.58
CA THR A 96 -5.09 -7.58 13.73
C THR A 96 -5.74 -6.75 14.86
N PRO A 97 -5.27 -6.90 16.12
CA PRO A 97 -5.77 -6.07 17.21
C PRO A 97 -5.67 -4.56 16.94
N LYS A 98 -6.48 -3.78 17.66
CA LYS A 98 -6.34 -2.32 17.69
C LYS A 98 -4.93 -1.95 18.21
N PRO A 99 -4.35 -0.81 17.76
CA PRO A 99 -4.97 0.21 16.91
C PRO A 99 -4.95 -0.11 15.40
N HIS A 100 -4.09 -1.02 14.95
CA HIS A 100 -3.75 -1.18 13.53
C HIS A 100 -4.88 -1.78 12.68
N SER A 101 -5.61 -2.78 13.21
CA SER A 101 -6.77 -3.39 12.53
C SER A 101 -6.48 -3.85 11.09
N ARG A 102 -5.24 -4.27 10.81
CA ARG A 102 -4.75 -4.67 9.48
C ARG A 102 -5.50 -5.93 9.03
N PRO A 103 -6.10 -5.93 7.82
CA PRO A 103 -6.76 -7.12 7.29
C PRO A 103 -5.73 -8.21 6.95
N TYR A 104 -6.04 -9.45 7.29
CA TYR A 104 -5.26 -10.62 6.89
C TYR A 104 -6.19 -11.81 6.66
N TRP A 105 -5.70 -12.84 5.98
CA TRP A 105 -6.47 -14.04 5.69
C TRP A 105 -5.77 -15.27 6.28
N ASN A 106 -6.52 -16.07 7.02
CA ASN A 106 -6.08 -17.39 7.46
C ASN A 106 -6.82 -18.45 6.64
N PRO A 107 -6.11 -19.46 6.12
CA PRO A 107 -6.78 -20.59 5.50
C PRO A 107 -7.66 -21.32 6.51
N PRO A 108 -8.89 -21.75 6.14
CA PRO A 108 -9.68 -22.60 7.01
C PRO A 108 -9.02 -23.98 7.16
N GLU A 109 -9.35 -24.71 8.24
CA GLU A 109 -8.68 -25.99 8.58
C GLU A 109 -8.76 -27.04 7.46
N HIS A 110 -9.85 -27.04 6.68
CA HIS A 110 -10.06 -27.96 5.57
C HIS A 110 -9.40 -27.51 4.27
N TRP A 111 -8.88 -26.29 4.20
CA TRP A 111 -8.20 -25.78 3.01
C TRP A 111 -6.78 -26.35 2.96
N CYS A 112 -6.43 -26.90 1.80
CA CYS A 112 -5.11 -27.44 1.53
C CYS A 112 -4.79 -27.23 0.05
N GLN A 113 -3.72 -26.49 -0.24
CA GLN A 113 -3.22 -26.30 -1.59
C GLN A 113 -1.71 -26.57 -1.60
N ARG A 114 -1.26 -27.51 -2.44
CA ARG A 114 0.15 -27.93 -2.46
C ARG A 114 1.07 -26.75 -2.80
N GLY A 115 2.11 -26.57 -1.99
CA GLY A 115 3.12 -25.52 -2.20
C GLY A 115 2.59 -24.10 -1.95
N PHE A 116 1.48 -23.95 -1.23
CA PHE A 116 0.91 -22.67 -0.86
C PHE A 116 0.69 -22.65 0.65
N GLU A 117 1.42 -21.77 1.33
CA GLU A 117 1.33 -21.68 2.79
C GLU A 117 0.53 -20.45 3.25
N GLY A 118 0.53 -19.36 2.49
CA GLY A 118 -0.23 -18.17 2.87
C GLY A 118 -0.30 -17.08 1.82
N LEU A 119 -0.91 -15.97 2.25
CA LEU A 119 -1.08 -14.75 1.49
C LEU A 119 -0.67 -13.54 2.32
N GLU A 120 -0.03 -12.58 1.68
CA GLU A 120 0.20 -11.24 2.20
C GLU A 120 -0.41 -10.24 1.23
N PHE A 121 -1.11 -9.24 1.75
CA PHE A 121 -1.71 -8.20 0.91
C PHE A 121 -1.98 -6.93 1.69
N ASN A 122 -2.01 -5.82 0.96
CA ASN A 122 -2.37 -4.52 1.49
C ASN A 122 -3.30 -3.79 0.52
N VAL A 123 -4.14 -2.91 1.07
CA VAL A 123 -5.14 -2.15 0.31
C VAL A 123 -5.09 -0.69 0.73
N SER A 124 -5.17 0.22 -0.24
CA SER A 124 -5.34 1.65 0.01
C SER A 124 -6.43 2.23 -0.88
N HIS A 125 -7.03 3.34 -0.46
CA HIS A 125 -8.05 4.04 -1.22
C HIS A 125 -8.03 5.54 -0.95
N GLN A 126 -8.20 6.34 -1.99
CA GLN A 126 -8.42 7.78 -1.86
C GLN A 126 -9.16 8.31 -3.10
N ALA A 127 -10.02 9.31 -2.91
CA ALA A 127 -10.67 10.04 -4.01
C ALA A 127 -11.30 9.13 -5.10
N GLY A 128 -11.86 7.99 -4.70
CA GLY A 128 -12.52 7.04 -5.59
C GLY A 128 -11.62 6.06 -6.35
N LEU A 129 -10.31 6.09 -6.14
CA LEU A 129 -9.41 5.02 -6.56
C LEU A 129 -9.16 4.08 -5.38
N VAL A 130 -9.27 2.77 -5.61
CA VAL A 130 -8.92 1.72 -4.64
C VAL A 130 -7.87 0.81 -5.26
N VAL A 131 -6.77 0.59 -4.55
CA VAL A 131 -5.67 -0.26 -5.00
C VAL A 131 -5.42 -1.39 -4.01
N LEU A 132 -5.12 -2.58 -4.50
CA LEU A 132 -4.68 -3.74 -3.73
C LEU A 132 -3.39 -4.28 -4.34
N VAL A 133 -2.41 -4.56 -3.48
CA VAL A 133 -1.20 -5.29 -3.83
C VAL A 133 -1.10 -6.52 -2.94
N GLY A 134 -0.81 -7.68 -3.51
CA GLY A 134 -0.66 -8.91 -2.75
C GLY A 134 0.20 -9.96 -3.42
N ALA A 135 0.69 -10.90 -2.62
CA ALA A 135 1.54 -12.00 -3.04
C ALA A 135 1.24 -13.27 -2.24
N ARG A 136 1.71 -14.41 -2.76
CA ARG A 136 1.82 -15.64 -1.96
C ARG A 136 2.95 -15.49 -0.94
N THR A 137 2.94 -16.32 0.09
CA THR A 137 4.00 -16.37 1.10
C THR A 137 4.53 -17.79 1.26
N ALA A 138 5.83 -17.90 1.59
CA ALA A 138 6.49 -19.18 1.89
C ALA A 138 6.01 -19.80 3.21
N ASN A 139 5.55 -18.95 4.14
CA ASN A 139 5.08 -19.33 5.46
C ASN A 139 3.59 -18.99 5.61
N ARG A 140 2.86 -19.73 6.45
CA ARG A 140 1.55 -19.27 6.94
C ARG A 140 1.71 -17.89 7.57
N PRO A 141 0.69 -17.02 7.54
CA PRO A 141 0.74 -15.74 8.23
C PRO A 141 1.08 -16.02 9.71
N ARG A 142 2.32 -15.72 10.13
CA ARG A 142 2.61 -15.60 11.57
C ARG A 142 1.69 -14.49 12.04
N ASP A 143 0.95 -14.71 13.12
CA ASP A 143 0.20 -13.63 13.78
C ASP A 143 1.10 -12.38 13.75
N ALA A 144 0.60 -11.23 13.31
CA ALA A 144 1.33 -9.96 13.32
C ALA A 144 1.57 -9.47 14.77
N ARG A 145 2.12 -10.32 15.61
CA ARG A 145 2.62 -10.03 16.95
C ARG A 145 3.92 -9.28 16.72
N VAL A 146 3.98 -8.05 17.24
CA VAL A 146 5.00 -7.42 18.10
C VAL A 146 6.50 -7.80 17.92
N ASP A 147 6.85 -8.99 17.44
CA ASP A 147 8.21 -9.52 17.39
C ASP A 147 9.08 -8.91 16.28
N ASP A 148 8.53 -8.47 15.15
CA ASP A 148 9.33 -7.79 14.10
C ASP A 148 9.96 -6.48 14.63
N LEU A 149 9.30 -5.80 15.58
CA LEU A 149 9.85 -4.61 16.26
C LEU A 149 10.49 -4.94 17.60
N ALA A 150 10.13 -6.02 18.29
CA ALA A 150 10.87 -6.48 19.46
C ALA A 150 12.26 -6.94 19.05
N GLN A 151 12.44 -7.60 17.92
CA GLN A 151 13.77 -7.93 17.39
C GLN A 151 14.55 -6.66 17.00
N ILE A 152 13.90 -5.66 16.39
CA ILE A 152 14.58 -4.37 16.07
C ILE A 152 14.91 -3.58 17.35
N ASN A 153 14.01 -3.54 18.35
CA ASN A 153 14.20 -2.79 19.60
C ASN A 153 15.11 -3.50 20.63
N VAL A 154 15.11 -4.84 20.68
CA VAL A 154 16.08 -5.63 21.48
C VAL A 154 17.48 -5.49 20.87
N ARG A 155 17.61 -5.56 19.54
CA ARG A 155 18.87 -5.26 18.81
C ARG A 155 19.36 -3.82 19.01
N THR A 156 18.45 -2.86 19.25
CA THR A 156 18.81 -1.46 19.53
C THR A 156 19.21 -1.24 21.01
N SER A 157 18.63 -2.00 21.94
CA SER A 157 18.89 -1.85 23.38
C SER A 157 20.27 -2.37 23.79
N ALA A 158 20.80 -3.39 23.09
CA ALA A 158 22.17 -3.88 23.28
C ALA A 158 23.26 -2.86 22.87
N VAL A 159 22.92 -1.86 22.06
CA VAL A 159 23.84 -0.79 21.62
C VAL A 159 23.89 0.38 22.61
N ILE A 160 22.90 0.50 23.50
CA ILE A 160 22.75 1.64 24.42
C ILE A 160 23.52 1.43 25.73
N ASN A 161 23.82 0.18 26.10
CA ASN A 161 24.72 -0.17 27.21
C ASN A 161 25.82 -1.11 26.68
N PRO A 162 27.04 -0.61 26.44
CA PRO A 162 28.10 -1.44 25.87
C PRO A 162 28.70 -2.30 26.98
N ASP A 163 28.22 -3.53 27.13
CA ASP A 163 29.11 -4.59 27.56
C ASP A 163 29.89 -5.03 26.30
N PRO A 164 31.21 -4.79 26.21
CA PRO A 164 32.01 -5.08 25.01
C PRO A 164 31.94 -6.55 24.57
N THR A 165 31.60 -7.44 25.50
CA THR A 165 31.47 -8.89 25.27
C THR A 165 30.13 -9.24 24.64
N ALA A 166 29.05 -8.54 25.02
CA ALA A 166 27.71 -8.75 24.47
C ALA A 166 27.53 -8.18 23.07
N VAL A 167 28.30 -7.15 22.70
CA VAL A 167 28.29 -6.59 21.33
C VAL A 167 28.93 -7.56 20.34
N ALA A 168 30.03 -8.24 20.72
CA ALA A 168 30.66 -9.25 19.87
C ALA A 168 29.79 -10.51 19.70
N GLU A 169 29.03 -10.88 20.73
CA GLU A 169 28.08 -12.01 20.67
C GLU A 169 26.80 -11.64 19.90
N ALA A 170 26.28 -10.41 20.04
CA ALA A 170 25.10 -9.92 19.31
C ALA A 170 25.39 -9.56 17.84
N GLU A 171 26.62 -9.16 17.51
CA GLU A 171 27.07 -9.00 16.11
C GLU A 171 27.35 -10.35 15.44
N SER A 172 27.48 -11.44 16.22
CA SER A 172 27.65 -12.81 15.72
C SER A 172 26.34 -13.61 15.53
N GLU A 173 25.19 -13.02 15.86
CA GLU A 173 23.84 -13.60 15.67
C GLU A 173 22.96 -12.73 14.75
N ILE A 174 23.55 -12.19 13.68
CA ILE A 174 22.74 -11.99 12.46
C ILE A 174 22.67 -13.38 11.85
N ASP A 175 21.60 -14.10 12.15
CA ASP A 175 21.23 -15.28 11.38
C ASP A 175 20.85 -14.75 9.98
N GLU A 176 21.85 -14.57 9.12
CA GLU A 176 21.72 -14.13 7.73
C GLU A 176 20.94 -15.16 6.87
N ASP A 177 20.59 -16.31 7.46
CA ASP A 177 20.01 -17.48 6.82
C ASP A 177 18.49 -17.70 7.10
N GLU A 178 17.81 -16.88 7.94
CA GLU A 178 16.33 -16.99 8.08
C GLU A 178 15.62 -16.21 6.94
N PRO A 179 14.76 -16.86 6.13
CA PRO A 179 14.06 -16.18 5.05
C PRO A 179 13.12 -15.10 5.61
N GLU A 180 13.37 -13.84 5.23
CA GLU A 180 12.54 -12.72 5.66
C GLU A 180 11.06 -12.96 5.30
N ASP A 181 10.18 -12.82 6.29
CA ASP A 181 8.73 -12.89 6.07
C ASP A 181 8.30 -11.87 5.00
N VAL A 182 7.53 -12.34 4.02
CA VAL A 182 6.92 -11.48 3.00
C VAL A 182 6.04 -10.44 3.68
N ARG A 183 6.30 -9.15 3.40
CA ARG A 183 5.49 -8.01 3.86
C ARG A 183 5.24 -7.07 2.69
N ILE A 184 4.02 -6.55 2.61
CA ILE A 184 3.58 -5.64 1.55
C ILE A 184 2.83 -4.47 2.18
N GLY A 185 3.13 -3.26 1.72
CA GLY A 185 2.35 -2.05 1.99
C GLY A 185 2.16 -1.26 0.72
N VAL A 186 0.94 -0.74 0.51
CA VAL A 186 0.63 0.15 -0.61
C VAL A 186 -0.10 1.38 -0.09
N ASP A 187 0.20 2.52 -0.67
CA ASP A 187 -0.59 3.72 -0.48
C ASP A 187 -0.90 4.43 -1.80
N VAL A 188 -2.10 5.00 -1.89
CA VAL A 188 -2.54 5.83 -3.00
C VAL A 188 -2.84 7.22 -2.46
N ALA A 189 -2.13 8.22 -3.00
CA ALA A 189 -2.27 9.61 -2.66
C ALA A 189 -2.86 10.40 -3.84
N CYS A 190 -3.96 11.11 -3.61
CA CYS A 190 -4.53 12.05 -4.57
C CYS A 190 -3.96 13.45 -4.34
N THR A 191 -3.33 14.02 -5.38
CA THR A 191 -2.72 15.35 -5.33
C THR A 191 -3.73 16.49 -5.43
N TRP A 192 -4.99 16.18 -5.72
CA TRP A 192 -6.06 17.16 -5.87
C TRP A 192 -7.41 16.57 -5.45
N GLU A 193 -7.78 16.76 -4.18
CA GLU A 193 -9.06 16.31 -3.64
C GLU A 193 -9.82 17.45 -2.96
N PRO A 194 -10.33 18.46 -3.69
CA PRO A 194 -11.11 19.53 -3.09
C PRO A 194 -12.41 19.00 -2.45
N PRO A 195 -12.83 19.51 -1.28
CA PRO A 195 -12.21 20.59 -0.50
C PRO A 195 -11.16 20.12 0.52
N ARG A 196 -10.78 18.83 0.54
CA ARG A 196 -9.82 18.26 1.51
C ARG A 196 -8.39 18.74 1.28
N THR A 197 -8.00 18.89 0.03
CA THR A 197 -6.70 19.47 -0.36
C THR A 197 -6.88 20.97 -0.61
N PRO A 198 -6.16 21.85 0.13
CA PRO A 198 -6.14 23.27 -0.21
C PRO A 198 -5.41 23.49 -1.53
N ASP A 199 -5.62 24.66 -2.13
CA ASP A 199 -4.87 25.06 -3.31
C ASP A 199 -3.40 25.34 -2.94
N LEU A 200 -2.48 24.47 -3.35
CA LEU A 200 -1.05 24.55 -3.06
C LEU A 200 -0.26 25.37 -4.12
N CYS A 201 -0.90 26.33 -4.80
CA CYS A 201 -0.28 27.05 -5.92
C CYS A 201 0.87 28.01 -5.55
N THR A 202 1.05 28.36 -4.26
CA THR A 202 2.08 29.28 -3.79
C THR A 202 3.01 28.62 -2.78
N GLN A 203 4.24 29.12 -2.68
CA GLN A 203 5.24 28.67 -1.70
C GLN A 203 4.73 28.72 -0.25
N GLU A 204 4.11 29.84 0.16
CA GLU A 204 3.58 30.03 1.52
C GLU A 204 2.53 28.97 1.88
N LYS A 205 1.55 28.76 1.01
CA LYS A 205 0.52 27.72 1.20
C LYS A 205 1.10 26.30 1.26
N LEU A 206 2.17 26.02 0.50
CA LEU A 206 2.87 24.73 0.58
C LEU A 206 3.57 24.57 1.92
N GLU A 207 4.24 25.61 2.42
CA GLU A 207 4.90 25.60 3.72
C GLU A 207 3.90 25.37 4.86
N GLU A 208 2.79 26.10 4.86
CA GLU A 208 1.68 25.90 5.81
C GLU A 208 1.15 24.47 5.75
N TRP A 209 0.97 23.93 4.54
CA TRP A 209 0.49 22.56 4.37
C TRP A 209 1.47 21.51 4.88
N VAL A 210 2.77 21.67 4.62
CA VAL A 210 3.80 20.76 5.14
C VAL A 210 3.87 20.86 6.67
N ASP A 211 3.70 22.05 7.25
CA ASP A 211 3.71 22.26 8.69
C ASP A 211 2.56 21.55 9.42
N VAL A 212 1.36 21.49 8.81
CA VAL A 212 0.22 20.70 9.33
C VAL A 212 0.58 19.23 9.57
N PHE A 213 1.52 18.68 8.79
CA PHE A 213 1.96 17.30 8.88
C PHE A 213 3.41 17.18 9.39
N ALA A 214 3.96 18.20 10.06
CA ALA A 214 5.37 18.22 10.47
C ALA A 214 5.77 17.06 11.41
N GLU A 215 4.82 16.43 12.13
CA GLU A 215 5.07 15.26 12.98
C GLU A 215 5.34 13.98 12.18
N MET A 216 4.96 13.93 10.91
CA MET A 216 5.15 12.78 10.01
C MET A 216 6.55 12.73 9.39
N PHE A 217 7.21 13.89 9.28
CA PHE A 217 8.38 14.08 8.43
C PHE A 217 9.59 14.58 9.23
N SER A 218 10.79 14.14 8.86
CA SER A 218 12.03 14.72 9.39
C SER A 218 12.20 16.17 8.90
N LYS A 219 13.13 16.92 9.50
CA LYS A 219 13.35 18.32 9.08
C LYS A 219 13.98 18.40 7.70
N GLU A 220 14.75 17.38 7.36
CA GLU A 220 15.40 17.16 6.07
C GLU A 220 14.34 16.87 4.99
N GLU A 221 13.35 16.02 5.27
CA GLU A 221 12.23 15.77 4.36
C GLU A 221 11.37 17.02 4.17
N GLN A 222 11.05 17.75 5.25
CA GLN A 222 10.34 19.04 5.17
C GLN A 222 11.10 20.03 4.28
N HIS A 223 12.41 20.16 4.51
CA HIS A 223 13.26 21.02 3.70
C HIS A 223 13.26 20.60 2.22
N ASP A 224 13.34 19.29 1.93
CA ASP A 224 13.33 18.81 0.54
C ASP A 224 12.02 19.11 -0.19
N MET A 225 10.89 18.88 0.48
CA MET A 225 9.56 19.17 -0.06
C MET A 225 9.39 20.67 -0.39
N ILE A 226 9.90 21.53 0.48
CA ILE A 226 9.68 22.98 0.41
C ILE A 226 10.70 23.69 -0.47
N HIS A 227 12.00 23.38 -0.33
CA HIS A 227 13.09 24.21 -0.85
C HIS A 227 13.88 23.57 -1.99
N THR A 228 13.97 22.24 -2.07
CA THR A 228 14.74 21.59 -3.13
C THR A 228 14.13 21.91 -4.50
N PRO A 229 14.93 22.32 -5.50
CA PRO A 229 14.44 22.54 -6.85
C PRO A 229 13.73 21.33 -7.44
N VAL A 230 12.72 21.58 -8.26
CA VAL A 230 12.04 20.59 -9.11
C VAL A 230 12.38 20.89 -10.55
N SER A 231 12.67 19.87 -11.36
CA SER A 231 13.08 20.04 -12.76
C SER A 231 12.73 18.80 -13.57
N GLY A 232 12.52 18.98 -14.88
CA GLY A 232 12.43 17.86 -15.82
C GLY A 232 11.04 17.26 -16.05
N LEU A 233 9.97 17.88 -15.52
CA LEU A 233 8.59 17.41 -15.74
C LEU A 233 7.79 18.43 -16.57
N HIS A 234 7.72 18.17 -17.88
CA HIS A 234 7.01 19.03 -18.82
C HIS A 234 5.50 19.09 -18.51
N GLY A 235 4.87 20.25 -18.67
CA GLY A 235 3.42 20.40 -18.46
C GLY A 235 2.95 20.54 -17.01
N MET A 236 3.85 20.71 -16.05
CA MET A 236 3.51 21.04 -14.66
C MET A 236 4.17 22.34 -14.20
N THR A 237 3.45 23.15 -13.43
CA THR A 237 4.04 24.31 -12.76
C THR A 237 5.04 23.86 -11.69
N VAL A 238 5.91 24.75 -11.25
CA VAL A 238 6.84 24.46 -10.12
C VAL A 238 6.05 24.10 -8.87
N SER A 239 4.97 24.82 -8.58
CA SER A 239 4.09 24.55 -7.43
C SER A 239 3.43 23.18 -7.52
N ASP A 240 2.91 22.79 -8.70
CA ASP A 240 2.35 21.45 -8.93
C ASP A 240 3.38 20.34 -8.65
N GLN A 241 4.62 20.52 -9.11
CA GLN A 241 5.69 19.56 -8.91
C GLN A 241 6.06 19.41 -7.43
N LYS A 242 6.12 20.53 -6.69
CA LYS A 242 6.39 20.50 -5.25
C LYS A 242 5.23 19.89 -4.45
N ALA A 243 3.99 20.25 -4.77
CA ALA A 243 2.81 19.63 -4.17
C ALA A 243 2.78 18.12 -4.45
N ARG A 244 3.09 17.70 -5.68
CA ARG A 244 3.21 16.29 -6.04
C ARG A 244 4.33 15.59 -5.27
N ARG A 245 5.50 16.23 -5.08
CA ARG A 245 6.58 15.71 -4.22
C ARG A 245 6.10 15.44 -2.79
N PHE A 246 5.37 16.36 -2.19
CA PHE A 246 4.77 16.15 -0.86
C PHE A 246 3.93 14.86 -0.81
N TYR A 247 3.07 14.66 -1.81
CA TYR A 247 2.22 13.47 -1.86
C TYR A 247 2.99 12.17 -2.15
N VAL A 248 4.16 12.24 -2.82
CA VAL A 248 5.05 11.09 -2.94
C VAL A 248 5.65 10.73 -1.57
N TYR A 249 6.14 11.72 -0.82
CA TYR A 249 6.63 11.50 0.55
C TYR A 249 5.54 10.92 1.46
N TRP A 250 4.33 11.46 1.39
CA TRP A 250 3.17 10.94 2.11
C TRP A 250 2.90 9.47 1.77
N ALA A 251 2.77 9.15 0.47
CA ALA A 251 2.50 7.80 0.02
C ALA A 251 3.61 6.81 0.43
N LEU A 252 4.88 7.24 0.39
CA LEU A 252 6.02 6.42 0.82
C LEU A 252 5.95 6.12 2.33
N LYS A 253 5.67 7.12 3.17
CA LYS A 253 5.50 6.93 4.62
C LYS A 253 4.36 5.96 4.91
N GLU A 254 3.18 6.21 4.34
CA GLU A 254 1.99 5.36 4.51
C GLU A 254 2.23 3.93 4.04
N ALA A 255 2.87 3.74 2.88
CA ALA A 255 3.20 2.42 2.36
C ALA A 255 4.14 1.67 3.31
N TYR A 256 5.18 2.32 3.85
CA TYR A 256 6.07 1.71 4.83
C TYR A 256 5.33 1.32 6.11
N ILE A 257 4.55 2.24 6.69
CA ILE A 257 3.78 2.04 7.92
C ILE A 257 2.82 0.86 7.75
N LYS A 258 2.11 0.81 6.61
CA LYS A 258 1.21 -0.30 6.25
C LYS A 258 1.95 -1.62 6.06
N MET A 259 3.15 -1.59 5.47
CA MET A 259 3.98 -2.78 5.28
C MET A 259 4.38 -3.40 6.62
N VAL A 260 4.86 -2.58 7.57
CA VAL A 260 5.26 -3.06 8.91
C VAL A 260 4.07 -3.29 9.84
N GLY A 261 2.87 -2.85 9.46
CA GLY A 261 1.64 -3.04 10.24
C GLY A 261 1.45 -2.04 11.37
N GLU A 262 2.12 -0.89 11.28
CA GLU A 262 2.06 0.18 12.27
C GLU A 262 0.97 1.21 11.93
N GLY A 263 0.76 2.20 12.80
CA GLY A 263 -0.19 3.29 12.56
C GLY A 263 0.49 4.64 12.46
N LEU A 264 -0.26 5.66 12.03
CA LEU A 264 0.19 7.06 11.98
C LEU A 264 0.57 7.68 13.33
N LEU A 265 0.31 6.98 14.43
CA LEU A 265 0.68 7.42 15.78
C LEU A 265 2.02 6.84 16.24
N ALA A 266 2.76 6.19 15.33
CA ALA A 266 4.08 5.68 15.63
C ALA A 266 5.02 6.85 16.03
N PRO A 267 5.64 6.83 17.22
CA PRO A 267 6.47 7.94 17.69
C PRO A 267 7.76 8.11 16.87
N TRP A 268 8.14 7.09 16.10
CA TRP A 268 9.36 7.02 15.32
C TRP A 268 9.20 7.53 13.88
N LEU A 269 8.04 8.06 13.47
CA LEU A 269 7.79 8.43 12.07
C LEU A 269 8.82 9.42 11.48
N ARG A 270 9.31 10.34 12.31
CA ARG A 270 10.36 11.29 11.93
C ARG A 270 11.75 10.65 11.80
N GLU A 271 11.93 9.46 12.37
CA GLU A 271 13.19 8.70 12.31
C GLU A 271 13.26 7.81 11.08
N LEU A 272 12.13 7.53 10.41
CA LEU A 272 12.07 6.97 9.07
C LEU A 272 12.25 8.11 8.07
N GLU A 273 13.28 8.07 7.23
CA GLU A 273 13.59 9.13 6.29
C GLU A 273 13.68 8.59 4.85
N PHE A 274 13.04 9.30 3.92
CA PHE A 274 13.23 9.11 2.49
C PHE A 274 14.12 10.21 1.92
N LYS A 275 15.11 9.84 1.12
CA LYS A 275 16.10 10.74 0.50
C LYS A 275 16.06 10.63 -1.01
N ASP A 276 16.33 11.73 -1.70
CA ASP A 276 16.36 11.80 -3.17
C ASP A 276 15.06 11.30 -3.81
N VAL A 277 13.91 11.69 -3.24
CA VAL A 277 12.59 11.22 -3.67
C VAL A 277 12.25 11.71 -5.09
N PRO A 278 12.05 10.81 -6.06
CA PRO A 278 11.70 11.21 -7.42
C PRO A 278 10.23 11.64 -7.51
N VAL A 279 9.96 12.65 -8.31
CA VAL A 279 8.59 13.12 -8.57
C VAL A 279 8.09 12.47 -9.85
N PRO A 280 7.02 11.66 -9.82
CA PRO A 280 6.53 11.03 -11.03
C PRO A 280 5.81 12.04 -11.93
N PRO A 281 5.92 11.91 -13.26
CA PRO A 281 5.19 12.77 -14.18
C PRO A 281 3.68 12.58 -14.05
N ARG A 282 2.90 13.52 -14.59
CA ARG A 282 1.48 13.28 -14.91
C ARG A 282 1.40 12.32 -16.09
N VAL A 283 0.47 11.38 -16.04
CA VAL A 283 0.16 10.55 -17.19
C VAL A 283 -0.80 11.33 -18.11
N GLU A 284 -0.61 11.22 -19.42
CA GLU A 284 -1.32 12.04 -20.41
C GLU A 284 -2.85 11.96 -20.27
N VAL A 285 -3.50 13.13 -20.21
CA VAL A 285 -4.95 13.29 -20.05
C VAL A 285 -5.78 12.57 -21.12
N ASN A 286 -5.18 12.31 -22.29
CA ASN A 286 -5.87 11.70 -23.44
C ASN A 286 -5.96 10.17 -23.37
N LYS A 287 -5.38 9.53 -22.34
CA LYS A 287 -5.51 8.09 -22.10
C LYS A 287 -6.11 7.88 -20.70
N PRO A 288 -7.44 7.74 -20.57
CA PRO A 288 -8.05 7.44 -19.29
C PRO A 288 -7.45 6.12 -18.74
N GLU A 289 -7.35 6.03 -17.41
CA GLU A 289 -6.85 4.83 -16.73
C GLU A 289 -5.38 4.48 -17.03
N ALA A 290 -4.59 5.46 -17.46
CA ALA A 290 -3.20 5.26 -17.78
C ALA A 290 -2.30 5.26 -16.53
N TRP A 291 -1.46 4.23 -16.44
CA TRP A 291 -0.46 4.04 -15.40
C TRP A 291 0.94 4.36 -15.93
N LYS A 292 1.81 4.90 -15.07
CA LYS A 292 3.22 5.08 -15.38
C LYS A 292 4.09 4.77 -14.17
N LEU A 293 4.85 3.68 -14.28
CA LEU A 293 5.93 3.35 -13.36
C LEU A 293 7.16 4.23 -13.60
N LEU A 294 7.81 4.62 -12.51
CA LEU A 294 9.18 5.13 -12.55
C LEU A 294 10.21 4.01 -12.78
N THR A 295 11.09 4.22 -13.75
CA THR A 295 12.13 3.22 -14.07
C THR A 295 13.13 3.08 -12.94
N ASP A 296 13.88 1.98 -12.95
CA ASP A 296 14.94 1.73 -11.96
C ASP A 296 15.95 2.88 -11.93
N GLU A 297 16.27 3.51 -13.08
CA GLU A 297 17.15 4.68 -13.11
C GLU A 297 16.54 5.90 -12.41
N GLN A 298 15.22 6.09 -12.52
CA GLN A 298 14.53 7.20 -11.88
C GLN A 298 14.43 7.01 -10.37
N THR A 299 14.36 5.76 -9.89
CA THR A 299 14.33 5.43 -8.46
C THR A 299 15.70 5.05 -7.90
N ALA A 300 16.77 4.98 -8.70
CA ALA A 300 18.09 4.49 -8.28
C ALA A 300 18.71 5.26 -7.11
N LYS A 301 18.37 6.54 -6.96
CA LYS A 301 18.88 7.39 -5.88
C LYS A 301 18.01 7.36 -4.64
N LEU A 302 16.77 6.86 -4.72
CA LEU A 302 15.84 6.83 -3.60
C LEU A 302 16.47 6.07 -2.43
N GLY A 303 16.76 6.80 -1.36
CA GLY A 303 17.30 6.25 -0.13
C GLY A 303 16.21 6.10 0.91
N VAL A 304 16.23 4.99 1.64
CA VAL A 304 15.41 4.83 2.86
C VAL A 304 16.32 4.57 4.04
N ALA A 305 16.15 5.36 5.10
CA ALA A 305 16.89 5.20 6.34
C ALA A 305 15.93 5.17 7.53
N PHE A 306 16.27 4.40 8.56
CA PHE A 306 15.58 4.39 9.84
C PHE A 306 16.60 4.64 10.95
N ARG A 307 16.38 5.66 11.77
CA ARG A 307 17.32 6.09 12.84
C ARG A 307 18.74 6.35 12.30
N GLY A 308 18.82 6.96 11.12
CA GLY A 308 20.09 7.23 10.43
C GLY A 308 20.78 6.00 9.82
N ARG A 309 20.24 4.79 10.00
CA ARG A 309 20.75 3.56 9.39
C ARG A 309 20.00 3.28 8.10
N LYS A 310 20.72 3.03 7.02
CA LYS A 310 20.11 2.63 5.74
C LYS A 310 19.35 1.31 5.92
N ILE A 311 18.11 1.23 5.43
CA ILE A 311 17.35 -0.03 5.42
C ILE A 311 17.93 -0.93 4.31
N ALA A 312 18.11 -2.22 4.63
CA ALA A 312 18.85 -3.20 3.83
C ALA A 312 18.27 -3.46 2.42
N HIS A 313 19.03 -4.22 1.62
CA HIS A 313 18.77 -4.57 0.22
C HIS A 313 17.50 -5.37 -0.06
N THR A 314 16.83 -5.87 0.97
CA THR A 314 15.66 -6.76 0.88
C THR A 314 14.33 -6.02 0.76
N MET A 315 14.34 -4.68 0.87
CA MET A 315 13.16 -3.85 0.69
C MET A 315 13.11 -3.25 -0.72
N HIS A 316 12.07 -3.58 -1.46
CA HIS A 316 11.80 -3.02 -2.78
C HIS A 316 10.73 -1.92 -2.69
N THR A 317 10.96 -0.82 -3.40
CA THR A 317 10.04 0.32 -3.45
C THR A 317 9.69 0.65 -4.90
N THR A 318 8.41 0.78 -5.22
CA THR A 318 7.95 1.27 -6.51
C THR A 318 7.10 2.51 -6.36
N ILE A 319 7.29 3.48 -7.24
CA ILE A 319 6.48 4.70 -7.33
C ILE A 319 5.84 4.75 -8.71
N GLU A 320 4.53 4.95 -8.74
CA GLU A 320 3.74 4.99 -9.96
C GLU A 320 2.83 6.22 -9.98
N ALA A 321 2.62 6.78 -11.15
CA ALA A 321 1.53 7.72 -11.40
C ALA A 321 0.34 6.98 -11.99
N PHE A 322 -0.85 7.35 -11.55
CA PHE A 322 -2.10 7.00 -12.22
C PHE A 322 -2.79 8.30 -12.63
N GLU A 323 -3.04 8.43 -13.94
CA GLU A 323 -3.56 9.65 -14.55
C GLU A 323 -2.72 10.90 -14.16
N ASP A 324 -3.37 12.04 -13.99
CA ASP A 324 -2.72 13.31 -13.63
C ASP A 324 -2.69 13.56 -12.12
N THR A 325 -3.56 12.91 -11.36
CA THR A 325 -3.90 13.29 -9.99
C THR A 325 -3.47 12.28 -8.93
N PHE A 326 -3.07 11.07 -9.29
CA PHE A 326 -2.71 10.06 -8.31
C PHE A 326 -1.22 9.71 -8.35
N VAL A 327 -0.70 9.42 -7.17
CA VAL A 327 0.59 8.77 -6.93
C VAL A 327 0.32 7.51 -6.12
N VAL A 328 0.94 6.40 -6.51
CA VAL A 328 0.88 5.14 -5.78
C VAL A 328 2.30 4.75 -5.38
N ALA A 329 2.50 4.49 -4.10
CA ALA A 329 3.74 3.95 -3.56
C ALA A 329 3.48 2.53 -3.06
N THR A 330 4.34 1.59 -3.44
CA THR A 330 4.32 0.21 -2.92
C THR A 330 5.68 -0.11 -2.33
N MET A 331 5.68 -0.69 -1.14
CA MET A 331 6.88 -1.19 -0.48
C MET A 331 6.69 -2.67 -0.17
N THR A 332 7.70 -3.48 -0.50
CA THR A 332 7.70 -4.91 -0.23
C THR A 332 9.01 -5.33 0.40
N ARG A 333 8.95 -6.35 1.25
CA ARG A 333 10.12 -6.98 1.90
C ARG A 333 9.98 -8.50 1.85
N GLY A 334 11.10 -9.21 1.74
CA GLY A 334 11.12 -10.68 1.71
C GLY A 334 10.52 -11.29 0.44
N VAL A 335 10.29 -10.48 -0.61
CA VAL A 335 9.70 -10.95 -1.87
C VAL A 335 10.31 -10.25 -3.09
N VAL A 336 10.64 -11.04 -4.11
CA VAL A 336 10.99 -10.55 -5.45
C VAL A 336 9.82 -10.77 -6.40
N ASP A 337 9.42 -9.70 -7.08
CA ASP A 337 8.33 -9.73 -8.06
C ASP A 337 8.75 -10.48 -9.33
N GLN A 338 8.08 -11.60 -9.61
CA GLN A 338 8.25 -12.36 -10.86
C GLN A 338 7.22 -12.01 -11.94
N SER A 339 6.42 -10.97 -11.78
CA SER A 339 5.45 -10.58 -12.80
C SER A 339 6.16 -10.18 -14.10
N GLN A 340 5.89 -10.92 -15.18
CA GLN A 340 6.45 -10.67 -16.53
C GLN A 340 5.56 -9.75 -17.38
N SER A 341 4.51 -9.16 -16.79
CA SER A 341 3.49 -8.41 -17.54
C SER A 341 3.91 -6.97 -17.82
N GLU A 342 3.74 -6.52 -19.07
CA GLU A 342 3.89 -5.11 -19.46
C GLU A 342 2.87 -4.19 -18.74
N THR A 343 1.69 -4.71 -18.40
CA THR A 343 0.67 -4.03 -17.58
C THR A 343 0.62 -4.63 -16.19
N ARG A 344 1.16 -3.92 -15.19
CA ARG A 344 1.26 -4.44 -13.81
C ARG A 344 -0.05 -4.39 -13.01
N TRP A 345 -1.00 -3.55 -13.42
CA TRP A 345 -2.30 -3.36 -12.75
C TRP A 345 -3.45 -3.96 -13.55
N GLU A 346 -4.18 -4.90 -12.95
CA GLU A 346 -5.45 -5.40 -13.46
C GLU A 346 -6.61 -4.60 -12.86
N LYS A 347 -7.45 -4.04 -13.73
CA LYS A 347 -8.68 -3.37 -13.30
C LYS A 347 -9.72 -4.42 -12.92
N ILE A 348 -10.41 -4.20 -11.81
CA ILE A 348 -11.58 -5.00 -11.42
C ILE A 348 -12.82 -4.12 -11.50
N ASP A 349 -13.66 -4.37 -12.51
CA ASP A 349 -14.99 -3.77 -12.60
C ASP A 349 -15.95 -4.45 -11.61
N LEU A 350 -16.51 -3.66 -10.70
CA LEU A 350 -17.45 -4.13 -9.69
C LEU A 350 -18.76 -4.66 -10.27
N SER A 351 -19.06 -4.37 -11.54
CA SER A 351 -20.32 -4.73 -12.20
C SER A 351 -20.25 -5.95 -13.12
N GLY A 352 -19.06 -6.44 -13.47
CA GLY A 352 -18.92 -7.49 -14.50
C GLY A 352 -17.82 -8.50 -14.24
N ASP A 353 -16.57 -8.04 -14.08
CA ASP A 353 -15.37 -8.91 -14.16
C ASP A 353 -15.36 -10.06 -13.15
N ILE A 354 -15.96 -9.82 -11.98
CA ILE A 354 -15.90 -10.75 -10.86
C ILE A 354 -17.25 -11.35 -10.46
N GLU A 355 -18.32 -11.04 -11.18
CA GLU A 355 -19.66 -11.54 -10.82
C GLU A 355 -19.72 -13.07 -10.80
N LEU A 356 -19.12 -13.73 -11.80
CA LEU A 356 -19.08 -15.20 -11.86
C LEU A 356 -18.33 -15.79 -10.66
N CYS A 357 -17.21 -15.18 -10.25
CA CYS A 357 -16.47 -15.63 -9.08
C CYS A 357 -17.27 -15.39 -7.80
N ALA A 358 -17.84 -14.20 -7.66
CA ALA A 358 -18.60 -13.77 -6.50
C ALA A 358 -19.90 -14.58 -6.29
N THR A 359 -20.45 -15.14 -7.36
CA THR A 359 -21.66 -15.98 -7.34
C THR A 359 -21.35 -17.49 -7.42
N GLY A 360 -20.08 -17.89 -7.37
CA GLY A 360 -19.67 -19.30 -7.41
C GLY A 360 -19.91 -20.00 -8.74
N ARG A 361 -20.03 -19.24 -9.84
CA ARG A 361 -20.26 -19.73 -11.21
C ARG A 361 -18.99 -19.69 -12.07
N CYS A 362 -17.85 -19.31 -11.52
CA CYS A 362 -16.58 -19.25 -12.23
C CYS A 362 -15.91 -20.62 -12.37
N HIS A 363 -14.99 -20.73 -13.32
CA HIS A 363 -14.10 -21.88 -13.49
C HIS A 363 -12.74 -21.71 -12.78
N CYS A 364 -12.62 -20.71 -11.88
CA CYS A 364 -11.36 -20.45 -11.17
C CYS A 364 -10.93 -21.60 -10.25
N LEU A 365 -11.80 -22.56 -9.96
CA LEU A 365 -11.50 -23.69 -9.06
C LEU A 365 -11.34 -25.02 -9.81
N ASP A 366 -11.45 -25.03 -11.14
CA ASP A 366 -11.57 -26.25 -11.95
C ASP A 366 -10.22 -26.94 -12.26
N GLN A 367 -9.15 -26.63 -11.52
CA GLN A 367 -7.81 -27.20 -11.73
C GLN A 367 -7.10 -27.52 -10.42
#